data_AF-A0AAX3BFH5-F1
#
_entry.id   AF-A0AAX3BFH5-F1
#
_cell.length_a   1.000
_cell.length_b   1.000
_cell.length_c   1.000
_cell.angle_alpha   90.00
_cell.angle_beta   90.00
_cell.angle_gamma   90.00
#
_symmetry.space_group_name_H-M   'P 1'
#
loop_
_entity.id
_entity.type
_entity.pdbx_description
1 polymer ?
#
loop_
_entity_poly.entity_id
_entity_poly.type
_entity_poly.pdbx_seq_one_letter_code
_entity_poly.pdbx_strand_id
1 'polypeptide(L)'
;MTEKKNTSRKQGAKPKAVQKGKVVSKKPSKEEEKKQWLLLGLLGLLLVLTPIVWVGFSGGGKAKQIEKYLSLAEEYANNEAYDRALDYLDKAFELDPNDPRIKELRDAIIRAQKNKEKLKEDEMKDLLKKTAQATSPTPLEKTTTVEKKEKPQVEQVSAKESAAEQYKKYMENGKKYLENNYFDEAIKEFEKARKIEATPEVDAYEAVSYYGKKDIGKAQSLAQAAIQKDPKQGPAHYTLGKILYDKDLNDEALASFKKAIEGDYETADMYYSMGVIYYMKKLYNDAKSSFQKAVSLDPKHAKAYYNLGLTYMALNDNNNALKAFDQNLQLEPTNAKTMINIGTIYYNAKQFSQAEKFFARAVEIEPNNDRALVKLGNTYEELKQFTRALSVYQKAYQVNPKNYLCSFNYARMLVYTERYAEALKYYSESIQQKNDYAPAYYNMANAYFLMKEYAQAEENYQKAIQLDRYDPEPYLGLGSMYLAKQEYEKALSAFKKAADLQPRSFIAYKGIGDAYARAEIYEDAINAYKKALEINPTDVNVLESLGDIYTRQKDYSNAAVSYEKYVKLSQKNADVYLKLAESYIQLKDNAKAKATLLELKDRFPNYKNMSKVDYYLSQL
;
A
#
# COMPACT_ATOMS: atom_id res chain seq x y z
N MET A 1 68.45 -19.16 4.41
CA MET A 1 69.71 -18.82 5.11
C MET A 1 69.85 -17.30 5.07
N THR A 2 69.47 -16.59 6.15
CA THR A 2 70.37 -15.84 7.08
C THR A 2 71.00 -14.61 6.42
N GLU A 3 70.84 -13.37 6.90
CA GLU A 3 71.34 -12.84 8.19
C GLU A 3 70.79 -11.42 8.56
N LYS A 4 70.74 -11.20 9.89
CA LYS A 4 71.06 -10.00 10.72
C LYS A 4 70.32 -8.65 10.50
N LYS A 5 69.55 -8.10 11.46
CA LYS A 5 69.78 -7.60 12.86
C LYS A 5 70.50 -6.24 13.00
N ASN A 6 69.71 -5.29 13.54
CA ASN A 6 69.95 -4.36 14.67
C ASN A 6 70.79 -3.08 14.54
N THR A 7 70.16 -1.95 14.92
CA THR A 7 70.63 -0.79 15.72
C THR A 7 69.36 0.06 16.04
N SER A 8 69.12 0.82 17.12
CA SER A 8 69.84 1.23 18.33
C SER A 8 68.90 2.03 19.29
N ARG A 9 69.04 1.84 20.62
CA ARG A 9 69.02 2.79 21.79
C ARG A 9 68.19 4.11 21.70
N LYS A 10 67.50 4.65 22.74
CA LYS A 10 67.82 4.83 24.18
C LYS A 10 66.62 5.50 24.93
N GLN A 11 66.44 5.18 26.23
CA GLN A 11 66.02 6.00 27.42
C GLN A 11 64.78 6.94 27.32
N GLY A 12 63.83 7.08 28.25
CA GLY A 12 63.67 6.75 29.67
C GLY A 12 63.10 7.98 30.42
N ALA A 13 61.88 7.94 30.98
CA ALA A 13 61.35 8.97 31.89
C ALA A 13 60.22 8.45 32.82
N LYS A 14 60.29 8.83 34.11
CA LYS A 14 59.38 8.50 35.22
C LYS A 14 58.19 9.49 35.35
N PRO A 15 57.10 9.14 36.07
CA PRO A 15 55.90 9.98 36.24
C PRO A 15 55.92 10.84 37.53
N LYS A 16 55.20 11.98 37.54
CA LYS A 16 54.93 12.82 38.72
C LYS A 16 53.43 13.05 38.94
N ALA A 17 53.11 13.22 40.22
CA ALA A 17 51.82 13.12 40.89
C ALA A 17 50.85 14.30 40.67
N VAL A 18 49.55 14.01 40.86
CA VAL A 18 48.42 14.95 40.86
C VAL A 18 48.11 15.39 42.30
N GLN A 19 48.07 16.70 42.54
CA GLN A 19 47.61 17.30 43.80
C GLN A 19 46.08 17.45 43.84
N LYS A 20 45.49 17.08 44.98
CA LYS A 20 44.07 17.24 45.33
C LYS A 20 43.79 18.66 45.83
N GLY A 21 42.85 19.37 45.20
CA GLY A 21 42.24 20.59 45.73
C GLY A 21 41.01 20.29 46.59
N LYS A 22 40.97 20.84 47.82
CA LYS A 22 39.82 20.82 48.73
C LYS A 22 38.75 21.82 48.27
N VAL A 23 37.48 21.41 48.21
CA VAL A 23 36.32 22.30 48.04
C VAL A 23 35.60 22.46 49.39
N VAL A 24 35.42 23.70 49.81
CA VAL A 24 34.69 24.11 51.02
C VAL A 24 33.19 24.17 50.69
N SER A 25 32.35 23.48 51.45
CA SER A 25 30.89 23.48 51.29
C SER A 25 30.26 24.68 52.00
N LYS A 26 29.51 25.50 51.25
CA LYS A 26 28.52 26.43 51.80
C LYS A 26 27.15 25.77 51.77
N LYS A 27 26.42 25.77 52.89
CA LYS A 27 25.01 25.33 52.95
C LYS A 27 24.12 26.36 52.24
N PRO A 28 23.13 25.94 51.44
CA PRO A 28 22.25 26.85 50.72
C PRO A 28 21.19 27.47 51.64
N SER A 29 20.64 28.61 51.20
CA SER A 29 19.65 29.39 51.95
C SER A 29 18.24 28.79 51.87
N LYS A 30 17.35 29.09 52.83
CA LYS A 30 15.96 28.57 52.88
C LYS A 30 15.10 28.88 51.63
N GLU A 31 15.50 29.85 50.81
CA GLU A 31 14.86 30.13 49.51
C GLU A 31 15.32 29.20 48.38
N GLU A 32 16.55 28.69 48.45
CA GLU A 32 17.07 27.67 47.52
C GLU A 32 16.49 26.27 47.83
N GLU A 33 16.23 25.95 49.10
CA GLU A 33 15.50 24.72 49.47
C GLU A 33 14.06 24.72 48.95
N LYS A 34 13.36 25.86 48.96
CA LYS A 34 12.00 25.96 48.38
C LYS A 34 12.00 25.83 46.84
N LYS A 35 13.03 26.32 46.15
CA LYS A 35 13.20 26.10 44.69
C LYS A 35 13.59 24.66 44.37
N GLN A 36 14.35 23.98 45.24
CA GLN A 36 14.64 22.55 45.09
C GLN A 36 13.42 21.65 45.34
N TRP A 37 12.52 21.99 46.26
CA TRP A 37 11.26 21.26 46.44
C TRP A 37 10.25 21.50 45.31
N LEU A 38 10.27 22.67 44.66
CA LEU A 38 9.46 22.94 43.45
C LEU A 38 10.02 22.24 42.20
N LEU A 39 11.35 22.08 42.09
CA LEU A 39 11.98 21.26 41.05
C LEU A 39 11.78 19.75 41.29
N LEU A 40 11.80 19.28 42.54
CA LEU A 40 11.49 17.88 42.89
C LEU A 40 9.98 17.53 42.74
N GLY A 41 9.09 18.51 42.83
CA GLY A 41 7.66 18.35 42.52
C GLY A 41 7.34 18.28 41.02
N LEU A 42 8.22 18.79 40.16
CA LEU A 42 8.05 18.78 38.69
C LEU A 42 8.95 17.75 37.98
N LEU A 43 9.93 17.16 38.67
CA LEU A 43 10.76 16.04 38.17
C LEU A 43 10.20 14.64 38.50
N GLY A 44 9.03 14.54 39.12
CA GLY A 44 8.30 13.27 39.29
C GLY A 44 7.62 12.73 38.03
N LEU A 45 7.80 13.39 36.86
CA LEU A 45 7.04 13.09 35.64
C LEU A 45 7.87 12.82 34.38
N LEU A 46 9.20 12.70 34.43
CA LEU A 46 9.97 12.20 33.29
C LEU A 46 11.32 11.58 33.68
N LEU A 47 11.52 10.36 33.17
CA LEU A 47 12.77 9.58 33.05
C LEU A 47 13.31 8.84 34.29
N VAL A 48 12.96 7.55 34.36
CA VAL A 48 13.96 6.51 34.63
C VAL A 48 13.96 5.54 33.45
N LEU A 49 15.00 5.62 32.61
CA LEU A 49 15.37 4.57 31.65
C LEU A 49 16.74 3.99 32.03
N THR A 50 16.71 2.77 32.59
CA THR A 50 17.61 1.61 32.36
C THR A 50 19.07 1.67 32.87
N PRO A 51 19.77 0.53 33.12
CA PRO A 51 19.50 -0.84 32.64
C PRO A 51 19.53 -1.94 33.72
N ILE A 52 18.94 -3.11 33.42
CA ILE A 52 19.40 -4.49 33.75
C ILE A 52 18.22 -5.46 33.49
N VAL A 53 18.44 -6.38 32.54
CA VAL A 53 17.99 -7.78 32.45
C VAL A 53 16.63 -8.17 33.09
N TRP A 54 15.66 -8.44 32.22
CA TRP A 54 14.56 -9.44 32.28
C TRP A 54 14.07 -9.95 33.65
N VAL A 55 12.88 -9.51 34.11
CA VAL A 55 11.73 -10.31 34.65
C VAL A 55 10.47 -9.41 34.58
N GLY A 56 9.34 -9.94 34.08
CA GLY A 56 8.14 -9.17 33.75
C GLY A 56 7.30 -8.66 34.91
N PHE A 57 6.53 -7.58 34.68
CA PHE A 57 5.19 -7.25 35.21
C PHE A 57 4.81 -5.80 34.81
N SER A 58 3.80 -5.61 33.94
CA SER A 58 2.84 -4.47 33.97
C SER A 58 1.76 -4.57 32.87
N GLY A 59 1.07 -5.72 32.78
CA GLY A 59 -0.13 -5.89 31.94
C GLY A 59 -1.44 -5.39 32.57
N GLY A 60 -1.43 -4.94 33.84
CA GLY A 60 -2.66 -4.76 34.62
C GLY A 60 -3.46 -3.47 34.39
N GLY A 61 -2.83 -2.39 33.92
CA GLY A 61 -3.48 -1.08 33.78
C GLY A 61 -4.39 -0.96 32.57
N LYS A 62 -3.91 -1.40 31.39
CA LYS A 62 -4.67 -1.36 30.14
C LYS A 62 -5.83 -2.36 30.14
N ALA A 63 -5.59 -3.59 30.60
CA ALA A 63 -6.63 -4.62 30.69
C ALA A 63 -7.80 -4.15 31.57
N LYS A 64 -7.54 -3.53 32.73
CA LYS A 64 -8.59 -2.96 33.59
C LYS A 64 -9.41 -1.85 32.91
N GLN A 65 -8.80 -1.04 32.06
CA GLN A 65 -9.51 0.02 31.34
C GLN A 65 -10.39 -0.54 30.22
N ILE A 66 -9.90 -1.57 29.50
CA ILE A 66 -10.68 -2.28 28.48
C ILE A 66 -11.91 -2.94 29.11
N GLU A 67 -11.74 -3.66 30.22
CA GLU A 67 -12.87 -4.26 30.96
C GLU A 67 -13.90 -3.19 31.37
N LYS A 68 -13.44 -2.04 31.87
CA LYS A 68 -14.34 -0.94 32.24
C LYS A 68 -15.16 -0.44 31.05
N TYR A 69 -14.55 -0.28 29.88
CA TYR A 69 -15.25 0.19 28.69
C TYR A 69 -16.19 -0.86 28.09
N LEU A 70 -15.81 -2.13 28.11
CA LEU A 70 -16.68 -3.23 27.68
C LEU A 70 -17.92 -3.33 28.59
N SER A 71 -17.76 -3.24 29.92
CA SER A 71 -18.89 -3.23 30.85
C SER A 71 -19.82 -2.03 30.64
N LEU A 72 -19.28 -0.84 30.39
CA LEU A 72 -20.09 0.35 30.10
C LEU A 72 -20.82 0.20 28.76
N ALA A 73 -20.16 -0.33 27.73
CA ALA A 73 -20.79 -0.58 26.44
C ALA A 73 -21.95 -1.59 26.57
N GLU A 74 -21.78 -2.66 27.34
CA GLU A 74 -22.84 -3.63 27.66
C GLU A 74 -24.02 -2.96 28.38
N GLU A 75 -23.75 -2.14 29.41
CA GLU A 75 -24.77 -1.42 30.16
C GLU A 75 -25.59 -0.47 29.27
N TYR A 76 -24.92 0.31 28.43
CA TYR A 76 -25.61 1.20 27.49
C TYR A 76 -26.37 0.44 26.40
N ALA A 77 -25.84 -0.69 25.92
CA ALA A 77 -26.52 -1.54 24.95
C ALA A 77 -27.78 -2.20 25.54
N ASN A 78 -27.74 -2.63 26.81
CA ASN A 78 -28.91 -3.20 27.50
C ASN A 78 -30.04 -2.17 27.69
N ASN A 79 -29.66 -0.89 27.82
CA ASN A 79 -30.57 0.26 27.91
C ASN A 79 -30.93 0.85 26.53
N GLU A 80 -30.64 0.15 25.43
CA GLU A 80 -30.93 0.57 24.04
C GLU A 80 -30.27 1.91 23.63
N ALA A 81 -29.29 2.38 24.40
CA ALA A 81 -28.49 3.57 24.11
C ALA A 81 -27.30 3.22 23.21
N TYR A 82 -27.59 2.69 22.02
CA TYR A 82 -26.60 2.11 21.12
C TYR A 82 -25.48 3.08 20.71
N ASP A 83 -25.79 4.34 20.46
CA ASP A 83 -24.77 5.33 20.08
C ASP A 83 -23.74 5.57 21.21
N ARG A 84 -24.18 5.54 22.47
CA ARG A 84 -23.26 5.64 23.62
C ARG A 84 -22.46 4.35 23.81
N ALA A 85 -23.09 3.20 23.60
CA ALA A 85 -22.40 1.92 23.67
C ALA A 85 -21.27 1.84 22.63
N LEU A 86 -21.49 2.35 21.42
CA LEU A 86 -20.48 2.43 20.37
C LEU A 86 -19.33 3.38 20.71
N ASP A 87 -19.59 4.54 21.35
CA ASP A 87 -18.53 5.46 21.81
C ASP A 87 -17.58 4.80 22.84
N TYR A 88 -18.12 4.00 23.76
CA TYR A 88 -17.29 3.23 24.69
C TYR A 88 -16.51 2.11 24.01
N LEU A 89 -17.06 1.49 22.96
CA LEU A 89 -16.34 0.52 22.15
C LEU A 89 -15.23 1.14 21.32
N ASP A 90 -15.40 2.36 20.80
CA ASP A 90 -14.33 3.08 20.13
C ASP A 90 -13.19 3.43 21.11
N LYS A 91 -13.51 3.83 22.35
CA LYS A 91 -12.51 4.02 23.43
C LYS A 91 -11.79 2.73 23.82
N ALA A 92 -12.49 1.60 23.84
CA ALA A 92 -11.85 0.29 24.04
C ALA A 92 -10.94 -0.05 22.85
N PHE A 93 -11.37 0.24 21.63
CA PHE A 93 -10.64 -0.04 20.39
C PHE A 93 -9.34 0.76 20.30
N GLU A 94 -9.34 2.01 20.78
CA GLU A 94 -8.11 2.82 20.89
C GLU A 94 -7.05 2.19 21.80
N LEU A 95 -7.47 1.45 22.83
CA LEU A 95 -6.56 0.81 23.79
C LEU A 95 -6.02 -0.54 23.28
N ASP A 96 -6.86 -1.34 22.64
CA ASP A 96 -6.46 -2.59 21.96
C ASP A 96 -7.32 -2.85 20.71
N PRO A 97 -6.83 -2.45 19.52
CA PRO A 97 -7.54 -2.66 18.26
C PRO A 97 -7.73 -4.15 17.88
N ASN A 98 -7.01 -5.07 18.54
CA ASN A 98 -7.03 -6.49 18.22
C ASN A 98 -7.90 -7.30 19.19
N ASP A 99 -8.54 -6.68 20.19
CA ASP A 99 -9.42 -7.39 21.12
C ASP A 99 -10.72 -7.82 20.40
N PRO A 100 -10.93 -9.13 20.19
CA PRO A 100 -12.08 -9.62 19.43
C PRO A 100 -13.42 -9.29 20.09
N ARG A 101 -13.46 -9.09 21.43
CA ARG A 101 -14.66 -8.69 22.18
C ARG A 101 -15.25 -7.39 21.66
N ILE A 102 -14.37 -6.43 21.35
CA ILE A 102 -14.77 -5.09 20.92
C ILE A 102 -15.49 -5.18 19.58
N LYS A 103 -14.92 -5.94 18.64
CA LYS A 103 -15.50 -6.13 17.32
C LYS A 103 -16.83 -6.87 17.39
N GLU A 104 -16.89 -7.98 18.12
CA GLU A 104 -18.08 -8.80 18.24
C GLU A 104 -19.25 -8.06 18.90
N LEU A 105 -18.98 -7.34 20.00
CA LEU A 105 -20.01 -6.53 20.66
C LEU A 105 -20.47 -5.36 19.77
N ARG A 106 -19.54 -4.74 19.02
CA ARG A 106 -19.87 -3.67 18.06
C ARG A 106 -20.79 -4.17 16.95
N ASP A 107 -20.44 -5.30 16.33
CA ASP A 107 -21.23 -5.91 15.25
C ASP A 107 -22.63 -6.31 15.77
N ALA A 108 -22.71 -6.83 17.00
CA ALA A 108 -23.98 -7.15 17.65
C ALA A 108 -24.86 -5.91 17.87
N ILE A 109 -24.29 -4.82 18.40
CA ILE A 109 -24.99 -3.55 18.62
C ILE A 109 -25.47 -2.94 17.30
N ILE A 110 -24.63 -2.94 16.25
CA ILE A 110 -25.01 -2.41 14.93
C ILE A 110 -26.16 -3.23 14.32
N ARG A 111 -26.12 -4.57 14.46
CA ARG A 111 -27.22 -5.44 14.01
C ARG A 111 -28.52 -5.16 14.77
N ALA A 112 -28.45 -5.08 16.10
CA ALA A 112 -29.60 -4.76 16.96
C ALA A 112 -30.21 -3.40 16.58
N GLN A 113 -29.38 -2.37 16.41
CA GLN A 113 -29.78 -1.02 15.99
C GLN A 113 -30.43 -1.03 14.59
N LYS A 114 -29.89 -1.81 13.65
CA LYS A 114 -30.42 -1.92 12.28
C LYS A 114 -31.76 -2.68 12.22
N ASN A 115 -31.88 -3.75 12.98
CA ASN A 115 -33.07 -4.61 12.99
C ASN A 115 -34.16 -4.12 13.95
N LYS A 116 -33.88 -3.08 14.76
CA LYS A 116 -34.74 -2.62 15.86
C LYS A 116 -35.07 -3.73 16.86
N GLU A 117 -34.08 -4.57 17.14
CA GLU A 117 -34.19 -5.72 18.04
C GLU A 117 -33.45 -5.42 19.35
N LYS A 118 -34.03 -5.82 20.48
CA LYS A 118 -33.35 -5.71 21.78
C LYS A 118 -32.25 -6.77 21.89
N LEU A 119 -31.02 -6.32 22.10
CA LEU A 119 -29.88 -7.20 22.34
C LEU A 119 -30.02 -7.84 23.73
N LYS A 120 -30.03 -9.18 23.80
CA LYS A 120 -30.24 -9.90 25.07
C LYS A 120 -28.97 -9.86 25.93
N GLU A 121 -29.14 -9.66 27.23
CA GLU A 121 -28.03 -9.61 28.19
C GLU A 121 -27.19 -10.90 28.18
N ASP A 122 -27.83 -12.06 28.05
CA ASP A 122 -27.13 -13.35 27.96
C ASP A 122 -26.29 -13.49 26.67
N GLU A 123 -26.73 -12.87 25.57
CA GLU A 123 -25.99 -12.86 24.31
C GLU A 123 -24.74 -12.00 24.44
N MET A 124 -24.84 -10.80 25.03
CA MET A 124 -23.69 -9.93 25.28
C MET A 124 -22.67 -10.58 26.22
N LYS A 125 -23.13 -11.23 27.30
CA LYS A 125 -22.25 -11.95 28.23
C LYS A 125 -21.58 -13.15 27.59
N ASP A 126 -22.26 -13.86 26.70
CA ASP A 126 -21.70 -14.99 25.96
C ASP A 126 -20.62 -14.54 24.97
N LEU A 127 -20.85 -13.43 24.25
CA LEU A 127 -19.86 -12.79 23.38
C LEU A 127 -18.59 -12.45 24.16
N LEU A 128 -18.72 -11.77 25.31
CA LEU A 128 -17.57 -11.36 26.12
C LEU A 128 -16.82 -12.54 26.76
N LYS A 129 -17.51 -13.65 27.06
CA LYS A 129 -16.91 -14.86 27.64
C LYS A 129 -16.20 -15.76 26.62
N LYS A 130 -16.76 -15.95 25.43
CA LYS A 130 -16.21 -16.85 24.39
C LYS A 130 -14.83 -16.38 23.89
N THR A 131 -14.64 -15.09 23.78
CA THR A 131 -13.40 -14.46 23.31
C THR A 131 -12.29 -14.36 24.36
N ALA A 132 -12.60 -14.39 25.66
CA ALA A 132 -11.60 -14.38 26.73
C ALA A 132 -10.76 -15.68 26.78
N GLN A 133 -11.24 -16.76 26.13
CA GLN A 133 -10.57 -18.06 26.04
C GLN A 133 -9.93 -18.31 24.66
N ALA A 134 -10.08 -17.39 23.70
CA ALA A 134 -9.67 -17.59 22.32
C ALA A 134 -8.36 -16.85 21.96
N THR A 135 -7.25 -17.16 22.63
CA THR A 135 -5.91 -16.91 22.06
C THR A 135 -5.58 -17.98 21.02
N SER A 136 -6.42 -18.13 19.99
CA SER A 136 -6.11 -18.80 18.72
C SER A 136 -7.23 -18.44 17.73
N PRO A 137 -6.92 -18.04 16.49
CA PRO A 137 -7.96 -17.72 15.51
C PRO A 137 -8.75 -18.98 15.18
N THR A 138 -10.03 -19.01 15.57
CA THR A 138 -10.98 -20.00 15.08
C THR A 138 -11.31 -19.67 13.62
N PRO A 139 -11.19 -20.60 12.67
CA PRO A 139 -11.53 -20.34 11.28
C PRO A 139 -13.01 -19.98 11.17
N LEU A 140 -13.30 -18.91 10.42
CA LEU A 140 -14.63 -18.68 9.85
C LEU A 140 -15.11 -19.98 9.21
N GLU A 141 -16.23 -20.50 9.69
CA GLU A 141 -16.89 -21.65 9.10
C GLU A 141 -17.10 -21.40 7.61
N LYS A 142 -16.29 -22.08 6.79
CA LYS A 142 -16.65 -22.32 5.40
C LYS A 142 -17.90 -23.18 5.44
N THR A 143 -19.05 -22.56 5.34
CA THR A 143 -20.24 -23.19 4.78
C THR A 143 -20.02 -23.40 3.27
N THR A 144 -19.01 -24.20 2.92
CA THR A 144 -19.09 -25.03 1.73
C THR A 144 -19.99 -26.19 2.12
N THR A 145 -21.31 -25.97 2.09
CA THR A 145 -22.21 -27.02 1.67
C THR A 145 -21.74 -27.40 0.27
N VAL A 146 -20.87 -28.40 0.19
CA VAL A 146 -20.71 -29.16 -1.04
C VAL A 146 -22.09 -29.78 -1.24
N GLU A 147 -22.93 -29.10 -2.00
CA GLU A 147 -24.11 -29.71 -2.60
C GLU A 147 -23.60 -31.01 -3.21
N LYS A 148 -23.97 -32.15 -2.60
CA LYS A 148 -23.84 -33.42 -3.28
C LYS A 148 -24.69 -33.24 -4.54
N LYS A 149 -24.04 -32.99 -5.67
CA LYS A 149 -24.73 -33.02 -6.96
C LYS A 149 -25.51 -34.33 -6.98
N GLU A 150 -26.82 -34.23 -7.20
CA GLU A 150 -27.62 -35.43 -7.38
C GLU A 150 -27.13 -36.13 -8.64
N LYS A 151 -27.04 -37.46 -8.56
CA LYS A 151 -26.65 -38.27 -9.72
C LYS A 151 -27.64 -37.96 -10.85
N PRO A 152 -27.16 -37.59 -12.05
CA PRO A 152 -28.06 -37.19 -13.13
C PRO A 152 -28.99 -38.36 -13.48
N GLN A 153 -30.28 -38.07 -13.66
CA GLN A 153 -31.22 -39.07 -14.17
C GLN A 153 -30.83 -39.41 -15.61
N VAL A 154 -30.59 -40.69 -15.88
CA VAL A 154 -30.23 -41.20 -17.21
C VAL A 154 -31.34 -42.09 -17.76
N GLU A 155 -31.39 -42.27 -19.07
CA GLU A 155 -32.43 -43.07 -19.69
C GLU A 155 -32.26 -44.55 -19.33
N GLN A 156 -33.39 -45.21 -19.04
CA GLN A 156 -33.39 -46.67 -18.90
C GLN A 156 -33.23 -47.31 -20.28
N VAL A 157 -32.30 -48.25 -20.38
CA VAL A 157 -32.05 -49.04 -21.58
C VAL A 157 -32.77 -50.36 -21.45
N SER A 158 -33.71 -50.63 -22.36
CA SER A 158 -34.58 -51.80 -22.32
C SER A 158 -34.00 -52.92 -23.19
N ALA A 159 -34.02 -54.15 -22.69
CA ALA A 159 -33.59 -55.33 -23.44
C ALA A 159 -34.45 -55.63 -24.70
N LYS A 160 -35.59 -54.94 -24.86
CA LYS A 160 -36.46 -55.05 -26.05
C LYS A 160 -36.09 -54.08 -27.18
N GLU A 161 -35.19 -53.13 -26.92
CA GLU A 161 -34.74 -52.13 -27.91
C GLU A 161 -33.72 -52.74 -28.86
N SER A 162 -33.60 -52.19 -30.07
CA SER A 162 -32.58 -52.62 -31.04
C SER A 162 -31.16 -52.31 -30.54
N ALA A 163 -30.17 -53.04 -31.05
CA ALA A 163 -28.77 -52.82 -30.68
C ALA A 163 -28.31 -51.36 -30.93
N ALA A 164 -28.76 -50.75 -32.04
CA ALA A 164 -28.47 -49.35 -32.37
C ALA A 164 -29.08 -48.36 -31.37
N GLU A 165 -30.33 -48.59 -30.94
CA GLU A 165 -30.99 -47.77 -29.92
C GLU A 165 -30.32 -47.90 -28.55
N GLN A 166 -29.95 -49.12 -28.16
CA GLN A 166 -29.22 -49.37 -26.92
C GLN A 166 -27.85 -48.68 -26.92
N TYR A 167 -27.09 -48.79 -28.02
CA TYR A 167 -25.81 -48.11 -28.18
C TYR A 167 -25.96 -46.59 -28.02
N LYS A 168 -26.92 -45.99 -28.73
CA LYS A 168 -27.16 -44.54 -28.69
C LYS A 168 -27.48 -44.08 -27.26
N LYS A 169 -28.36 -44.79 -26.55
CA LYS A 169 -28.70 -44.47 -25.16
C LYS A 169 -27.52 -44.60 -24.22
N TYR A 170 -26.71 -45.65 -24.34
CA TYR A 170 -25.50 -45.80 -23.53
C TYR A 170 -24.49 -44.67 -23.79
N MET A 171 -24.32 -44.26 -25.05
CA MET A 171 -23.48 -43.11 -25.39
C MET A 171 -24.01 -41.80 -24.79
N GLU A 172 -25.31 -41.53 -24.92
CA GLU A 172 -25.96 -40.33 -24.36
C GLU A 172 -25.90 -40.31 -22.83
N ASN A 173 -26.17 -41.44 -22.17
CA ASN A 173 -26.03 -41.59 -20.73
C ASN A 173 -24.59 -41.35 -20.27
N GLY A 174 -23.61 -41.93 -20.97
CA GLY A 174 -22.19 -41.73 -20.68
C GLY A 174 -21.77 -40.27 -20.80
N LYS A 175 -22.19 -39.58 -21.86
CA LYS A 175 -21.94 -38.14 -22.07
C LYS A 175 -22.60 -37.29 -20.97
N LYS A 176 -23.83 -37.61 -20.58
CA LYS A 176 -24.53 -36.91 -19.49
C LYS A 176 -23.85 -37.08 -18.14
N TYR A 177 -23.34 -38.28 -17.83
CA TYR A 177 -22.51 -38.51 -16.65
C TYR A 177 -21.21 -37.71 -16.71
N LEU A 178 -20.56 -37.68 -17.88
CA LEU A 178 -19.33 -36.94 -18.10
C LEU A 178 -19.50 -35.43 -17.89
N GLU A 179 -20.55 -34.82 -18.46
CA GLU A 179 -20.90 -33.39 -18.27
C GLU A 179 -21.10 -33.02 -16.79
N ASN A 180 -21.53 -33.99 -15.98
CA ASN A 180 -21.74 -33.83 -14.55
C ASN A 180 -20.56 -34.29 -13.69
N ASN A 181 -19.42 -34.64 -14.30
CA ASN A 181 -18.19 -35.14 -13.68
C ASN A 181 -18.32 -36.50 -12.96
N TYR A 182 -19.28 -37.34 -13.35
CA TYR A 182 -19.42 -38.73 -12.87
C TYR A 182 -18.62 -39.68 -13.76
N PHE A 183 -17.29 -39.58 -13.67
CA PHE A 183 -16.40 -40.28 -14.61
C PHE A 183 -16.49 -41.81 -14.54
N ASP A 184 -16.70 -42.38 -13.35
CA ASP A 184 -16.84 -43.84 -13.18
C ASP A 184 -18.12 -44.37 -13.82
N GLU A 185 -19.23 -43.68 -13.64
CA GLU A 185 -20.48 -44.00 -14.32
C GLU A 185 -20.40 -43.80 -15.83
N ALA A 186 -19.77 -42.70 -16.28
CA ALA A 186 -19.55 -42.45 -17.70
C ALA A 186 -18.81 -43.63 -18.35
N ILE A 187 -17.70 -44.07 -17.74
CA ILE A 187 -16.93 -45.24 -18.21
C ILE A 187 -17.81 -46.49 -18.26
N LYS A 188 -18.62 -46.77 -17.22
CA LYS A 188 -19.52 -47.94 -17.22
C LYS A 188 -20.53 -47.93 -18.36
N GLU A 189 -21.08 -46.75 -18.70
CA GLU A 189 -22.01 -46.64 -19.83
C GLU A 189 -21.28 -46.80 -21.17
N PHE A 190 -20.08 -46.20 -21.33
CA PHE A 190 -19.25 -46.39 -22.52
C PHE A 190 -18.77 -47.84 -22.69
N GLU A 191 -18.46 -48.55 -21.61
CA GLU A 191 -18.14 -49.98 -21.65
C GLU A 191 -19.33 -50.83 -22.15
N LYS A 192 -20.57 -50.46 -21.77
CA LYS A 192 -21.78 -51.11 -22.29
C LYS A 192 -21.97 -50.80 -23.77
N ALA A 193 -21.77 -49.55 -24.20
CA ALA A 193 -21.81 -49.16 -25.60
C ALA A 193 -20.77 -49.93 -26.43
N ARG A 194 -19.53 -50.06 -25.92
CA ARG A 194 -18.43 -50.81 -26.57
C ARG A 194 -18.79 -52.27 -26.82
N LYS A 195 -19.50 -52.92 -25.89
CA LYS A 195 -19.93 -54.32 -26.03
C LYS A 195 -20.93 -54.52 -27.18
N ILE A 196 -21.66 -53.48 -27.55
CA ILE A 196 -22.55 -53.48 -28.70
C ILE A 196 -21.75 -53.14 -29.97
N GLU A 197 -21.02 -52.02 -29.94
CA GLU A 197 -20.25 -51.54 -31.08
C GLU A 197 -18.95 -50.84 -30.65
N ALA A 198 -17.82 -51.36 -31.12
CA ALA A 198 -16.48 -50.83 -30.81
C ALA A 198 -16.09 -49.71 -31.79
N THR A 199 -16.62 -48.51 -31.54
CA THR A 199 -16.39 -47.32 -32.37
C THR A 199 -15.23 -46.45 -31.84
N PRO A 200 -14.56 -45.64 -32.69
CA PRO A 200 -13.57 -44.67 -32.24
C PRO A 200 -14.16 -43.59 -31.32
N GLU A 201 -15.45 -43.30 -31.47
CA GLU A 201 -16.19 -42.34 -30.61
C GLU A 201 -16.24 -42.83 -29.15
N VAL A 202 -16.52 -44.12 -28.91
CA VAL A 202 -16.50 -44.72 -27.57
C VAL A 202 -15.12 -44.57 -26.93
N ASP A 203 -14.06 -44.91 -27.66
CA ASP A 203 -12.67 -44.78 -27.19
C ASP A 203 -12.34 -43.30 -26.86
N ALA A 204 -12.82 -42.36 -27.69
CA ALA A 204 -12.61 -40.93 -27.50
C ALA A 204 -13.28 -40.41 -26.21
N TYR A 205 -14.53 -40.76 -25.94
CA TYR A 205 -15.23 -40.32 -24.72
C TYR A 205 -14.78 -41.06 -23.46
N GLU A 206 -14.34 -42.32 -23.57
CA GLU A 206 -13.65 -42.98 -22.46
C GLU A 206 -12.33 -42.28 -22.12
N ALA A 207 -11.57 -41.83 -23.14
CA ALA A 207 -10.35 -41.07 -22.92
C ALA A 207 -10.59 -39.79 -22.11
N VAL A 208 -11.65 -39.02 -22.44
CA VAL A 208 -12.04 -37.84 -21.66
C VAL A 208 -12.37 -38.22 -20.23
N SER A 209 -13.07 -39.34 -20.03
CA SER A 209 -13.49 -39.84 -18.72
C SER A 209 -12.29 -40.26 -17.86
N TYR A 210 -11.34 -40.99 -18.43
CA TYR A 210 -10.09 -41.38 -17.76
C TYR A 210 -9.19 -40.18 -17.45
N TYR A 211 -9.17 -39.15 -18.31
CA TYR A 211 -8.49 -37.89 -18.01
C TYR A 211 -9.11 -37.21 -16.79
N GLY A 212 -10.45 -37.14 -16.71
CA GLY A 212 -11.17 -36.64 -15.53
C GLY A 212 -10.85 -37.40 -14.23
N LYS A 213 -10.64 -38.72 -14.33
CA LYS A 213 -10.14 -39.57 -13.23
C LYS A 213 -8.65 -39.41 -12.92
N LYS A 214 -7.91 -38.61 -13.68
CA LYS A 214 -6.46 -38.45 -13.62
C LYS A 214 -5.67 -39.72 -13.95
N ASP A 215 -6.27 -40.69 -14.63
CA ASP A 215 -5.55 -41.82 -15.22
C ASP A 215 -5.00 -41.40 -16.60
N ILE A 216 -3.94 -40.60 -16.55
CA ILE A 216 -3.36 -39.97 -17.75
C ILE A 216 -2.84 -41.01 -18.74
N GLY A 217 -2.34 -42.15 -18.26
CA GLY A 217 -1.82 -43.23 -19.10
C GLY A 217 -2.91 -43.84 -19.97
N LYS A 218 -4.04 -44.23 -19.37
CA LYS A 218 -5.19 -44.76 -20.12
C LYS A 218 -5.86 -43.71 -20.99
N ALA A 219 -6.00 -42.49 -20.49
CA ALA A 219 -6.57 -41.39 -21.27
C ALA A 219 -5.75 -41.14 -22.54
N GLN A 220 -4.43 -41.09 -22.43
CA GLN A 220 -3.54 -40.87 -23.56
C GLN A 220 -3.61 -42.03 -24.56
N SER A 221 -3.57 -43.28 -24.11
CA SER A 221 -3.59 -44.44 -25.01
C SER A 221 -4.91 -44.56 -25.76
N LEU A 222 -6.05 -44.37 -25.09
CA LEU A 222 -7.37 -44.39 -25.70
C LEU A 222 -7.56 -43.24 -26.69
N ALA A 223 -7.13 -42.02 -26.34
CA ALA A 223 -7.22 -40.88 -27.24
C ALA A 223 -6.38 -41.11 -28.53
N GLN A 224 -5.16 -41.62 -28.39
CA GLN A 224 -4.32 -41.96 -29.55
C GLN A 224 -4.94 -43.05 -30.41
N ALA A 225 -5.50 -44.10 -29.80
CA ALA A 225 -6.18 -45.17 -30.52
C ALA A 225 -7.42 -44.67 -31.29
N ALA A 226 -8.22 -43.78 -30.68
CA ALA A 226 -9.37 -43.16 -31.33
C ALA A 226 -8.95 -42.33 -32.55
N ILE A 227 -7.92 -41.49 -32.41
CA ILE A 227 -7.40 -40.64 -33.49
C ILE A 227 -6.79 -41.46 -34.64
N GLN A 228 -6.15 -42.59 -34.33
CA GLN A 228 -5.61 -43.49 -35.36
C GLN A 228 -6.70 -44.09 -36.24
N LYS A 229 -7.87 -44.43 -35.64
CA LYS A 229 -9.01 -44.99 -36.37
C LYS A 229 -9.80 -43.91 -37.11
N ASP A 230 -9.96 -42.75 -36.49
CA ASP A 230 -10.62 -41.59 -37.09
C ASP A 230 -9.91 -40.29 -36.67
N PRO A 231 -9.17 -39.65 -37.60
CA PRO A 231 -8.44 -38.42 -37.31
C PRO A 231 -9.30 -37.22 -36.91
N LYS A 232 -10.63 -37.25 -37.15
CA LYS A 232 -11.55 -36.15 -36.80
C LYS A 232 -12.25 -36.35 -35.45
N GLN A 233 -11.79 -37.27 -34.62
CA GLN A 233 -12.34 -37.50 -33.28
C GLN A 233 -12.04 -36.33 -32.34
N GLY A 234 -12.98 -35.37 -32.29
CA GLY A 234 -12.86 -34.16 -31.48
C GLY A 234 -12.59 -34.40 -29.98
N PRO A 235 -13.33 -35.31 -29.28
CA PRO A 235 -13.10 -35.58 -27.86
C PRO A 235 -11.70 -36.15 -27.56
N ALA A 236 -11.13 -36.91 -28.50
CA ALA A 236 -9.79 -37.48 -28.36
C ALA A 236 -8.71 -36.39 -28.50
N HIS A 237 -8.85 -35.49 -29.49
CA HIS A 237 -7.95 -34.33 -29.63
C HIS A 237 -8.05 -33.37 -28.44
N TYR A 238 -9.24 -33.17 -27.87
CA TYR A 238 -9.41 -32.43 -26.63
C TYR A 238 -8.63 -33.06 -25.48
N THR A 239 -8.75 -34.38 -25.30
CA THR A 239 -8.04 -35.11 -24.25
C THR A 239 -6.52 -34.97 -24.41
N LEU A 240 -5.98 -35.13 -25.62
CA LEU A 240 -4.56 -34.91 -25.88
C LEU A 240 -4.15 -33.46 -25.62
N GLY A 241 -4.96 -32.48 -26.05
CA GLY A 241 -4.70 -31.07 -25.80
C GLY A 241 -4.62 -30.74 -24.32
N LYS A 242 -5.50 -31.31 -23.49
CA LYS A 242 -5.46 -31.18 -22.03
C LYS A 242 -4.20 -31.80 -21.43
N ILE A 243 -3.82 -33.01 -21.86
CA ILE A 243 -2.60 -33.68 -21.40
C ILE A 243 -1.34 -32.89 -21.77
N LEU A 244 -1.31 -32.30 -22.97
CA LEU A 244 -0.20 -31.47 -23.44
C LEU A 244 -0.13 -30.14 -22.67
N TYR A 245 -1.29 -29.52 -22.39
CA TYR A 245 -1.38 -28.34 -21.56
C TYR A 245 -0.85 -28.58 -20.14
N ASP A 246 -1.20 -29.71 -19.51
CA ASP A 246 -0.69 -30.09 -18.19
C ASP A 246 0.82 -30.39 -18.17
N LYS A 247 1.42 -30.62 -19.35
CA LYS A 247 2.87 -30.78 -19.56
C LYS A 247 3.58 -29.49 -19.97
N ASP A 248 2.88 -28.35 -19.95
CA ASP A 248 3.35 -27.04 -20.43
C ASP A 248 3.76 -27.01 -21.93
N LEU A 249 3.34 -28.00 -22.72
CA LEU A 249 3.54 -28.06 -24.17
C LEU A 249 2.46 -27.26 -24.90
N ASN A 250 2.54 -25.95 -24.74
CA ASN A 250 1.47 -25.00 -25.06
C ASN A 250 1.11 -24.92 -26.54
N ASP A 251 2.09 -25.02 -27.44
CA ASP A 251 1.83 -24.92 -28.89
C ASP A 251 1.17 -26.19 -29.43
N GLU A 252 1.62 -27.36 -28.97
CA GLU A 252 1.02 -28.65 -29.27
C GLU A 252 -0.38 -28.79 -28.66
N ALA A 253 -0.58 -28.24 -27.45
CA ALA A 253 -1.89 -28.17 -26.82
C ALA A 253 -2.86 -27.34 -27.67
N LEU A 254 -2.47 -26.14 -28.10
CA LEU A 254 -3.28 -25.30 -28.99
C LEU A 254 -3.58 -26.00 -30.33
N ALA A 255 -2.60 -26.69 -30.92
CA ALA A 255 -2.81 -27.45 -32.15
C ALA A 255 -3.83 -28.57 -31.96
N SER A 256 -3.77 -29.28 -30.83
CA SER A 256 -4.72 -30.34 -30.49
C SER A 256 -6.11 -29.78 -30.21
N PHE A 257 -6.25 -28.67 -29.49
CA PHE A 257 -7.54 -28.01 -29.28
C PHE A 257 -8.16 -27.51 -30.59
N LYS A 258 -7.38 -26.99 -31.53
CA LYS A 258 -7.89 -26.62 -32.87
C LYS A 258 -8.45 -27.84 -33.62
N LYS A 259 -7.75 -28.97 -33.58
CA LYS A 259 -8.26 -30.23 -34.15
C LYS A 259 -9.51 -30.75 -33.45
N ALA A 260 -9.65 -30.48 -32.14
CA ALA A 260 -10.88 -30.80 -31.42
C ALA A 260 -12.07 -29.98 -31.96
N ILE A 261 -11.87 -28.70 -32.24
CA ILE A 261 -12.88 -27.81 -32.87
C ILE A 261 -13.19 -28.27 -34.30
N GLU A 262 -12.19 -28.65 -35.09
CA GLU A 262 -12.40 -29.21 -36.46
C GLU A 262 -13.20 -30.52 -36.46
N GLY A 263 -13.22 -31.25 -35.34
CA GLY A 263 -14.03 -32.43 -35.08
C GLY A 263 -15.34 -32.13 -34.34
N ASP A 264 -15.84 -30.90 -34.42
CA ASP A 264 -17.09 -30.41 -33.82
C ASP A 264 -17.19 -30.63 -32.30
N TYR A 265 -16.05 -30.63 -31.59
CA TYR A 265 -16.01 -30.78 -30.13
C TYR A 265 -15.57 -29.49 -29.44
N GLU A 266 -16.55 -28.75 -28.94
CA GLU A 266 -16.37 -27.48 -28.24
C GLU A 266 -16.78 -27.58 -26.77
N THR A 267 -15.88 -27.24 -25.84
CA THR A 267 -16.16 -27.21 -24.40
C THR A 267 -15.66 -25.92 -23.76
N ALA A 268 -16.34 -25.46 -22.70
CA ALA A 268 -15.92 -24.27 -21.96
C ALA A 268 -14.49 -24.41 -21.41
N ASP A 269 -14.13 -25.60 -20.90
CA ASP A 269 -12.80 -25.88 -20.35
C ASP A 269 -11.69 -25.87 -21.40
N MET A 270 -11.97 -26.30 -22.63
CA MET A 270 -11.04 -26.18 -23.75
C MET A 270 -10.72 -24.71 -24.04
N TYR A 271 -11.77 -23.89 -24.25
CA TYR A 271 -11.60 -22.47 -24.53
C TYR A 271 -10.97 -21.71 -23.35
N TYR A 272 -11.26 -22.11 -22.11
CA TYR A 272 -10.57 -21.60 -20.94
C TYR A 272 -9.06 -21.93 -20.98
N SER A 273 -8.69 -23.19 -21.25
CA SER A 273 -7.28 -23.61 -21.39
C SER A 273 -6.58 -22.84 -22.53
N MET A 274 -7.21 -22.74 -23.70
CA MET A 274 -6.69 -21.94 -24.81
C MET A 274 -6.49 -20.47 -24.42
N GLY A 275 -7.47 -19.87 -23.74
CA GLY A 275 -7.40 -18.49 -23.27
C GLY A 275 -6.25 -18.25 -22.30
N VAL A 276 -5.99 -19.19 -21.38
CA VAL A 276 -4.84 -19.12 -20.47
C VAL A 276 -3.52 -19.16 -21.25
N ILE A 277 -3.39 -20.07 -22.22
CA ILE A 277 -2.19 -20.16 -23.07
C ILE A 277 -1.98 -18.84 -23.82
N TYR A 278 -3.02 -18.32 -24.47
CA TYR A 278 -2.94 -17.05 -25.21
C TYR A 278 -2.57 -15.88 -24.30
N TYR A 279 -3.12 -15.81 -23.08
CA TYR A 279 -2.79 -14.78 -22.11
C TYR A 279 -1.30 -14.85 -21.69
N MET A 280 -0.78 -16.05 -21.42
CA MET A 280 0.64 -16.25 -21.09
C MET A 280 1.56 -15.85 -22.25
N LYS A 281 1.15 -16.10 -23.49
CA LYS A 281 1.84 -15.66 -24.71
C LYS A 281 1.63 -14.16 -25.01
N LYS A 282 0.92 -13.42 -24.16
CA LYS A 282 0.55 -11.99 -24.33
C LYS A 282 -0.29 -11.71 -25.58
N LEU A 283 -0.94 -12.73 -26.14
CA LEU A 283 -1.87 -12.64 -27.25
C LEU A 283 -3.27 -12.30 -26.70
N TYR A 284 -3.42 -11.09 -26.18
CA TYR A 284 -4.59 -10.72 -25.36
C TYR A 284 -5.92 -10.71 -26.14
N ASN A 285 -5.90 -10.45 -27.45
CA ASN A 285 -7.13 -10.53 -28.26
C ASN A 285 -7.61 -11.97 -28.45
N ASP A 286 -6.69 -12.92 -28.68
CA ASP A 286 -7.03 -14.34 -28.78
C ASP A 286 -7.46 -14.90 -27.43
N ALA A 287 -6.81 -14.46 -26.35
CA ALA A 287 -7.22 -14.80 -24.98
C ALA A 287 -8.64 -14.31 -24.69
N LYS A 288 -8.96 -13.05 -25.06
CA LYS A 288 -10.29 -12.46 -24.90
C LYS A 288 -11.34 -13.28 -25.64
N SER A 289 -11.12 -13.57 -26.92
CA SER A 289 -12.06 -14.36 -27.74
C SER A 289 -12.27 -15.75 -27.13
N SER A 290 -11.21 -16.40 -26.67
CA SER A 290 -11.27 -17.73 -26.04
C SER A 290 -12.05 -17.68 -24.72
N PHE A 291 -11.76 -16.74 -23.82
CA PHE A 291 -12.48 -16.63 -22.56
C PHE A 291 -13.95 -16.22 -22.75
N GLN A 292 -14.27 -15.35 -23.72
CA GLN A 292 -15.65 -15.02 -24.08
C GLN A 292 -16.42 -16.25 -24.56
N LYS A 293 -15.78 -17.09 -25.38
CA LYS A 293 -16.38 -18.35 -25.82
C LYS A 293 -16.56 -19.32 -24.65
N ALA A 294 -15.60 -19.41 -23.73
CA ALA A 294 -15.72 -20.22 -22.52
C ALA A 294 -16.93 -19.84 -21.66
N VAL A 295 -17.12 -18.54 -21.36
CA VAL A 295 -18.28 -18.07 -20.56
C VAL A 295 -19.61 -18.14 -21.32
N SER A 296 -19.57 -18.14 -22.66
CA SER A 296 -20.79 -18.36 -23.46
C SER A 296 -21.26 -19.82 -23.44
N LEU A 297 -20.32 -20.78 -23.34
CA LEU A 297 -20.60 -22.21 -23.25
C LEU A 297 -20.94 -22.62 -21.82
N ASP A 298 -20.29 -22.01 -20.82
CA ASP A 298 -20.61 -22.19 -19.41
C ASP A 298 -20.69 -20.83 -18.68
N PRO A 299 -21.91 -20.26 -18.54
CA PRO A 299 -22.12 -19.03 -17.79
C PRO A 299 -21.79 -19.12 -16.29
N LYS A 300 -21.51 -20.31 -15.74
CA LYS A 300 -21.09 -20.50 -14.34
C LYS A 300 -19.57 -20.68 -14.19
N HIS A 301 -18.79 -20.48 -15.26
CA HIS A 301 -17.34 -20.62 -15.25
C HIS A 301 -16.63 -19.42 -14.59
N ALA A 302 -16.59 -19.41 -13.26
CA ALA A 302 -16.04 -18.30 -12.48
C ALA A 302 -14.59 -17.97 -12.85
N LYS A 303 -13.74 -18.98 -13.10
CA LYS A 303 -12.33 -18.79 -13.49
C LYS A 303 -12.18 -18.12 -14.85
N ALA A 304 -13.05 -18.45 -15.81
CA ALA A 304 -13.05 -17.79 -17.12
C ALA A 304 -13.42 -16.31 -17.00
N TYR A 305 -14.42 -15.94 -16.17
CA TYR A 305 -14.73 -14.54 -15.90
C TYR A 305 -13.56 -13.79 -15.24
N TYR A 306 -12.88 -14.40 -14.27
CA TYR A 306 -11.69 -13.81 -13.64
C TYR A 306 -10.58 -13.52 -14.66
N ASN A 307 -10.23 -14.51 -15.49
CA ASN A 307 -9.17 -14.33 -16.50
C ASN A 307 -9.61 -13.42 -17.65
N LEU A 308 -10.90 -13.39 -17.99
CA LEU A 308 -11.45 -12.41 -18.93
C LEU A 308 -11.29 -10.98 -18.39
N GLY A 309 -11.55 -10.76 -17.09
CA GLY A 309 -11.31 -9.48 -16.43
C GLY A 309 -9.83 -9.06 -16.47
N LEU A 310 -8.91 -9.99 -16.17
CA LEU A 310 -7.46 -9.74 -16.30
C LEU A 310 -7.06 -9.42 -17.75
N THR A 311 -7.65 -10.12 -18.72
CA THR A 311 -7.38 -9.88 -20.15
C THR A 311 -7.83 -8.50 -20.58
N TYR A 312 -9.02 -8.06 -20.15
CA TYR A 312 -9.48 -6.69 -20.39
C TYR A 312 -8.59 -5.64 -19.72
N MET A 313 -8.10 -5.87 -18.50
CA MET A 313 -7.12 -4.97 -17.86
C MET A 313 -5.83 -4.85 -18.69
N ALA A 314 -5.30 -5.97 -19.20
CA ALA A 314 -4.11 -5.97 -20.05
C ALA A 314 -4.32 -5.23 -21.38
N LEU A 315 -5.56 -5.20 -21.88
CA LEU A 315 -6.00 -4.42 -23.04
C LEU A 315 -6.35 -2.95 -22.69
N ASN A 316 -6.18 -2.52 -21.45
CA ASN A 316 -6.61 -1.22 -20.92
C ASN A 316 -8.13 -0.95 -21.03
N ASP A 317 -8.95 -1.99 -21.19
CA ASP A 317 -10.41 -1.90 -21.21
C ASP A 317 -10.98 -2.11 -19.79
N ASN A 318 -10.79 -1.11 -18.93
CA ASN A 318 -11.20 -1.20 -17.53
C ASN A 318 -12.71 -1.38 -17.34
N ASN A 319 -13.54 -0.88 -18.25
CA ASN A 319 -15.00 -0.98 -18.14
C ASN A 319 -15.47 -2.43 -18.31
N ASN A 320 -14.98 -3.13 -19.33
CA ASN A 320 -15.32 -4.54 -19.51
C ASN A 320 -14.61 -5.45 -18.50
N ALA A 321 -13.42 -5.05 -18.01
CA ALA A 321 -12.77 -5.73 -16.90
C ALA A 321 -13.66 -5.75 -15.64
N LEU A 322 -14.22 -4.60 -15.26
CA LEU A 322 -15.12 -4.49 -14.11
C LEU A 322 -16.38 -5.37 -14.27
N LYS A 323 -16.99 -5.42 -15.47
CA LYS A 323 -18.13 -6.30 -15.74
C LYS A 323 -17.79 -7.78 -15.59
N ALA A 324 -16.66 -8.21 -16.14
CA ALA A 324 -16.20 -9.59 -16.03
C ALA A 324 -15.87 -9.96 -14.57
N PHE A 325 -15.23 -9.06 -13.82
CA PHE A 325 -14.98 -9.26 -12.40
C PHE A 325 -16.25 -9.26 -11.55
N ASP A 326 -17.26 -8.45 -11.89
CA ASP A 326 -18.57 -8.49 -11.22
C ASP A 326 -19.23 -9.85 -11.40
N GLN A 327 -19.24 -10.40 -12.62
CA GLN A 327 -19.72 -11.76 -12.89
C GLN A 327 -18.93 -12.82 -12.09
N ASN A 328 -17.60 -12.67 -11.98
CA ASN A 328 -16.81 -13.55 -11.12
C ASN A 328 -17.23 -13.43 -9.64
N LEU A 329 -17.46 -12.23 -9.11
CA LEU A 329 -17.88 -12.03 -7.71
C LEU A 329 -19.32 -12.47 -7.44
N GLN A 330 -20.20 -12.48 -8.45
CA GLN A 330 -21.54 -13.07 -8.33
C GLN A 330 -21.43 -14.60 -8.14
N LEU A 331 -20.48 -15.26 -8.81
CA LEU A 331 -20.25 -16.70 -8.70
C LEU A 331 -19.37 -17.07 -7.49
N GLU A 332 -18.37 -16.25 -7.16
CA GLU A 332 -17.43 -16.44 -6.05
C GLU A 332 -17.34 -15.16 -5.19
N PRO A 333 -18.29 -14.90 -4.28
CA PRO A 333 -18.36 -13.64 -3.50
C PRO A 333 -17.19 -13.39 -2.55
N THR A 334 -16.35 -14.40 -2.31
CA THR A 334 -15.17 -14.35 -1.45
C THR A 334 -13.86 -14.37 -2.23
N ASN A 335 -13.87 -14.10 -3.54
CA ASN A 335 -12.64 -14.06 -4.33
C ASN A 335 -11.85 -12.76 -4.08
N ALA A 336 -10.96 -12.79 -3.08
CA ALA A 336 -10.13 -11.64 -2.70
C ALA A 336 -9.22 -11.16 -3.83
N LYS A 337 -8.74 -12.05 -4.71
CA LYS A 337 -7.91 -11.66 -5.88
C LYS A 337 -8.70 -10.75 -6.83
N THR A 338 -9.96 -11.09 -7.10
CA THR A 338 -10.85 -10.27 -7.91
C THR A 338 -11.08 -8.89 -7.28
N MET A 339 -11.34 -8.84 -5.97
CA MET A 339 -11.51 -7.57 -5.25
C MET A 339 -10.25 -6.70 -5.30
N ILE A 340 -9.06 -7.28 -5.17
CA ILE A 340 -7.79 -6.55 -5.33
C ILE A 340 -7.66 -5.97 -6.75
N ASN A 341 -8.06 -6.71 -7.78
CA ASN A 341 -7.99 -6.22 -9.16
C ASN A 341 -8.97 -5.07 -9.40
N ILE A 342 -10.23 -5.19 -8.94
CA ILE A 342 -11.22 -4.11 -8.98
C ILE A 342 -10.71 -2.87 -8.22
N GLY A 343 -10.22 -3.04 -7.00
CA GLY A 343 -9.64 -1.97 -6.21
C GLY A 343 -8.47 -1.29 -6.93
N THR A 344 -7.65 -2.05 -7.64
CA THR A 344 -6.54 -1.52 -8.45
C THR A 344 -7.02 -0.69 -9.63
N ILE A 345 -8.09 -1.10 -10.31
CA ILE A 345 -8.71 -0.30 -11.37
C ILE A 345 -9.17 1.06 -10.82
N TYR A 346 -9.89 1.06 -9.69
CA TYR A 346 -10.36 2.30 -9.06
C TYR A 346 -9.23 3.17 -8.53
N TYR A 347 -8.19 2.57 -7.94
CA TYR A 347 -7.01 3.29 -7.45
C TYR A 347 -6.29 4.02 -8.59
N ASN A 348 -6.07 3.33 -9.71
CA ASN A 348 -5.43 3.93 -10.89
C ASN A 348 -6.30 5.02 -11.53
N ALA A 349 -7.63 4.90 -11.44
CA ALA A 349 -8.58 5.95 -11.83
C ALA A 349 -8.66 7.11 -10.83
N LYS A 350 -7.83 7.12 -9.77
CA LYS A 350 -7.84 8.09 -8.65
C LYS A 350 -9.15 8.13 -7.88
N GLN A 351 -9.97 7.08 -7.98
CA GLN A 351 -11.22 6.92 -7.24
C GLN A 351 -10.96 6.20 -5.91
N PHE A 352 -10.17 6.84 -5.03
CA PHE A 352 -9.62 6.20 -3.84
C PHE A 352 -10.68 5.68 -2.85
N SER A 353 -11.82 6.37 -2.71
CA SER A 353 -12.91 5.89 -1.85
C SER A 353 -13.57 4.60 -2.37
N GLN A 354 -13.59 4.36 -3.68
CA GLN A 354 -14.06 3.07 -4.22
C GLN A 354 -12.98 2.00 -4.08
N ALA A 355 -11.72 2.35 -4.32
CA ALA A 355 -10.59 1.45 -4.10
C ALA A 355 -10.55 0.94 -2.64
N GLU A 356 -10.78 1.82 -1.66
CA GLU A 356 -10.85 1.49 -0.23
C GLU A 356 -11.85 0.36 0.03
N LYS A 357 -13.08 0.46 -0.50
CA LYS A 357 -14.13 -0.55 -0.28
C LYS A 357 -13.69 -1.95 -0.71
N PHE A 358 -13.10 -2.06 -1.90
CA PHE A 358 -12.69 -3.36 -2.44
C PHE A 358 -11.43 -3.90 -1.76
N PHE A 359 -10.43 -3.04 -1.48
CA PHE A 359 -9.25 -3.49 -0.75
C PHE A 359 -9.54 -3.85 0.70
N ALA A 360 -10.41 -3.10 1.39
CA ALA A 360 -10.85 -3.42 2.74
C ALA A 360 -11.56 -4.78 2.78
N ARG A 361 -12.51 -5.02 1.87
CA ARG A 361 -13.20 -6.32 1.77
C ARG A 361 -12.24 -7.46 1.43
N ALA A 362 -11.24 -7.24 0.59
CA ALA A 362 -10.20 -8.23 0.32
C ALA A 362 -9.38 -8.57 1.59
N VAL A 363 -9.05 -7.57 2.41
CA VAL A 363 -8.36 -7.76 3.71
C VAL A 363 -9.28 -8.43 4.74
N GLU A 364 -10.58 -8.17 4.72
CA GLU A 364 -11.55 -8.87 5.58
C GLU A 364 -11.60 -10.37 5.27
N ILE A 365 -11.59 -10.74 3.98
CA ILE A 365 -11.62 -12.13 3.53
C ILE A 365 -10.27 -12.83 3.74
N GLU A 366 -9.16 -12.15 3.41
CA GLU A 366 -7.80 -12.66 3.59
C GLU A 366 -6.97 -11.70 4.47
N PRO A 367 -7.10 -11.77 5.82
CA PRO A 367 -6.42 -10.85 6.73
C PRO A 367 -4.90 -10.89 6.68
N ASN A 368 -4.32 -11.97 6.15
CA ASN A 368 -2.89 -12.22 6.02
C ASN A 368 -2.40 -12.07 4.57
N ASN A 369 -3.13 -11.34 3.72
CA ASN A 369 -2.68 -10.99 2.37
C ASN A 369 -1.92 -9.66 2.42
N ASP A 370 -0.59 -9.73 2.49
CA ASP A 370 0.31 -8.57 2.54
C ASP A 370 0.13 -7.63 1.35
N ARG A 371 -0.12 -8.18 0.15
CA ARG A 371 -0.42 -7.37 -1.05
C ARG A 371 -1.70 -6.55 -0.89
N ALA A 372 -2.77 -7.14 -0.35
CA ALA A 372 -4.02 -6.44 -0.10
C ALA A 372 -3.84 -5.34 0.97
N LEU A 373 -3.12 -5.66 2.05
CA LEU A 373 -2.80 -4.70 3.11
C LEU A 373 -1.98 -3.52 2.56
N VAL A 374 -0.93 -3.76 1.77
CA VAL A 374 -0.15 -2.69 1.14
C VAL A 374 -1.04 -1.82 0.24
N LYS A 375 -1.91 -2.41 -0.59
CA LYS A 375 -2.83 -1.64 -1.45
C LYS A 375 -3.82 -0.80 -0.65
N LEU A 376 -4.33 -1.33 0.46
CA LEU A 376 -5.20 -0.59 1.37
C LEU A 376 -4.46 0.56 2.06
N GLY A 377 -3.23 0.32 2.55
CA GLY A 377 -2.37 1.35 3.13
C GLY A 377 -2.09 2.49 2.15
N ASN A 378 -1.72 2.16 0.91
CA ASN A 378 -1.50 3.14 -0.15
C ASN A 378 -2.77 3.97 -0.42
N THR A 379 -3.94 3.34 -0.35
CA THR A 379 -5.23 4.02 -0.54
C THR A 379 -5.53 4.99 0.59
N TYR A 380 -5.22 4.62 1.85
CA TYR A 380 -5.36 5.54 2.98
C TYR A 380 -4.42 6.73 2.91
N GLU A 381 -3.20 6.57 2.39
CA GLU A 381 -2.29 7.71 2.16
C GLU A 381 -2.87 8.71 1.16
N GLU A 382 -3.40 8.24 0.03
CA GLU A 382 -4.04 9.10 -0.97
C GLU A 382 -5.28 9.82 -0.40
N LEU A 383 -6.00 9.16 0.52
CA LEU A 383 -7.11 9.75 1.26
C LEU A 383 -6.66 10.63 2.45
N LYS A 384 -5.35 10.79 2.67
CA LYS A 384 -4.74 11.53 3.79
C LYS A 384 -5.12 10.99 5.18
N GLN A 385 -5.47 9.71 5.27
CA GLN A 385 -5.83 9.01 6.49
C GLN A 385 -4.60 8.30 7.10
N PHE A 386 -3.60 9.10 7.48
CA PHE A 386 -2.27 8.59 7.84
C PHE A 386 -2.25 7.62 9.02
N THR A 387 -3.12 7.80 10.03
CA THR A 387 -3.24 6.88 11.16
C THR A 387 -3.70 5.48 10.71
N ARG A 388 -4.68 5.41 9.79
CA ARG A 388 -5.15 4.15 9.22
C ARG A 388 -4.10 3.52 8.32
N ALA A 389 -3.39 4.33 7.52
CA ALA A 389 -2.27 3.86 6.71
C ALA A 389 -1.17 3.22 7.56
N LEU A 390 -0.74 3.90 8.64
CA LEU A 390 0.28 3.39 9.57
C LEU A 390 -0.12 2.03 10.16
N SER A 391 -1.37 1.91 10.64
CA SER A 391 -1.88 0.66 11.22
C SER A 391 -1.87 -0.50 10.21
N VAL A 392 -2.33 -0.25 8.97
CA VAL A 392 -2.38 -1.29 7.94
C VAL A 392 -0.99 -1.68 7.46
N TYR A 393 -0.04 -0.73 7.34
CA TYR A 393 1.35 -1.09 7.00
C TYR A 393 2.06 -1.85 8.10
N GLN A 394 1.81 -1.49 9.37
CA GLN A 394 2.30 -2.28 10.50
C GLN A 394 1.81 -3.73 10.41
N LYS A 395 0.51 -3.93 10.12
CA LYS A 395 -0.05 -5.26 9.90
C LYS A 395 0.56 -5.96 8.68
N ALA A 396 0.74 -5.26 7.57
CA ALA A 396 1.39 -5.81 6.37
C ALA A 396 2.80 -6.34 6.67
N TYR A 397 3.58 -5.56 7.43
CA TYR A 397 4.90 -5.96 7.89
C TYR A 397 4.85 -7.17 8.86
N GLN A 398 3.91 -7.21 9.80
CA GLN A 398 3.75 -8.35 10.71
C GLN A 398 3.39 -9.64 9.96
N VAL A 399 2.54 -9.53 8.93
CA VAL A 399 2.13 -10.66 8.08
C VAL A 399 3.30 -11.17 7.23
N ASN A 400 4.07 -10.26 6.63
CA ASN A 400 5.19 -10.65 5.78
C ASN A 400 6.42 -9.74 5.99
N PRO A 401 7.24 -10.01 7.02
CA PRO A 401 8.46 -9.23 7.29
C PRO A 401 9.52 -9.38 6.19
N LYS A 402 9.40 -10.39 5.32
CA LYS A 402 10.35 -10.65 4.22
C LYS A 402 10.03 -9.85 2.96
N ASN A 403 8.85 -9.26 2.86
CA ASN A 403 8.52 -8.39 1.75
C ASN A 403 9.08 -6.98 2.01
N TYR A 404 10.11 -6.60 1.25
CA TYR A 404 10.76 -5.28 1.37
C TYR A 404 9.78 -4.11 1.26
N LEU A 405 8.70 -4.24 0.48
CA LEU A 405 7.69 -3.18 0.36
C LEU A 405 6.90 -2.98 1.66
N CYS A 406 6.71 -4.03 2.45
CA CYS A 406 6.00 -3.92 3.73
C CYS A 406 6.83 -3.15 4.75
N SER A 407 8.11 -3.48 4.92
CA SER A 407 9.01 -2.74 5.81
C SER A 407 9.28 -1.32 5.31
N PHE A 408 9.47 -1.12 4.00
CA PHE A 408 9.62 0.20 3.40
C PHE A 408 8.42 1.12 3.62
N ASN A 409 7.20 0.68 3.31
CA ASN A 409 6.02 1.50 3.47
C ASN A 409 5.70 1.79 4.94
N TYR A 410 5.96 0.82 5.82
CA TYR A 410 5.83 1.03 7.26
C TYR A 410 6.83 2.07 7.78
N ALA A 411 8.11 1.96 7.38
CA ALA A 411 9.14 2.95 7.69
C ALA A 411 8.76 4.36 7.18
N ARG A 412 8.22 4.45 5.96
CA ARG A 412 7.77 5.72 5.37
C ARG A 412 6.65 6.36 6.18
N MET A 413 5.67 5.58 6.61
CA MET A 413 4.63 6.11 7.49
C MET A 413 5.14 6.49 8.88
N LEU A 414 6.13 5.77 9.42
CA LEU A 414 6.77 6.18 10.68
C LEU A 414 7.42 7.55 10.57
N VAL A 415 8.16 7.83 9.48
CA VAL A 415 8.73 9.16 9.21
C VAL A 415 7.64 10.22 9.12
N TYR A 416 6.52 9.94 8.43
CA TYR A 416 5.41 10.87 8.33
C TYR A 416 4.79 11.20 9.70
N THR A 417 4.78 10.24 10.61
CA THR A 417 4.36 10.42 12.02
C THR A 417 5.49 10.85 12.96
N GLU A 418 6.59 11.39 12.41
CA GLU A 418 7.75 11.91 13.12
C GLU A 418 8.55 10.90 13.97
N ARG A 419 8.35 9.59 13.74
CA ARG A 419 9.05 8.49 14.44
C ARG A 419 10.32 8.07 13.70
N TYR A 420 11.23 9.02 13.48
CA TYR A 420 12.39 8.86 12.60
C TYR A 420 13.33 7.71 13.01
N ALA A 421 13.71 7.64 14.29
CA ALA A 421 14.64 6.62 14.77
C ALA A 421 14.08 5.19 14.61
N GLU A 422 12.77 5.01 14.81
CA GLU A 422 12.11 3.73 14.58
C GLU A 422 12.04 3.38 13.08
N ALA A 423 11.82 4.37 12.22
CA ALA A 423 11.79 4.16 10.77
C ALA A 423 13.12 3.62 10.22
N LEU A 424 14.26 4.08 10.74
CA LEU A 424 15.59 3.64 10.31
C LEU A 424 15.79 2.12 10.42
N LYS A 425 15.23 1.49 11.46
CA LYS A 425 15.25 0.03 11.61
C LYS A 425 14.58 -0.65 10.42
N TYR A 426 13.37 -0.21 10.07
CA TYR A 426 12.57 -0.86 9.03
C TYR A 426 13.06 -0.52 7.61
N TYR A 427 13.65 0.66 7.39
CA TYR A 427 14.40 0.92 6.15
C TYR A 427 15.60 -0.02 6.02
N SER A 428 16.37 -0.23 7.09
CA SER A 428 17.51 -1.17 7.07
C SER A 428 17.06 -2.59 6.73
N GLU A 429 15.94 -3.05 7.30
CA GLU A 429 15.36 -4.36 6.96
C GLU A 429 14.87 -4.43 5.50
N SER A 430 14.24 -3.37 4.98
CA SER A 430 13.89 -3.29 3.55
C SER A 430 15.12 -3.42 2.65
N ILE A 431 16.19 -2.71 2.98
CA ILE A 431 17.45 -2.72 2.23
C ILE A 431 18.13 -4.09 2.30
N GLN A 432 18.05 -4.78 3.45
CA GLN A 432 18.58 -6.13 3.58
C GLN A 432 17.87 -7.13 2.65
N GLN A 433 16.55 -6.99 2.48
CA GLN A 433 15.76 -7.84 1.58
C GLN A 433 15.99 -7.48 0.11
N LYS A 434 16.12 -6.18 -0.18
CA LYS A 434 16.33 -5.67 -1.54
C LYS A 434 17.30 -4.49 -1.52
N ASN A 435 18.57 -4.79 -1.76
CA ASN A 435 19.69 -3.85 -1.66
C ASN A 435 19.82 -2.88 -2.85
N ASP A 436 19.07 -3.11 -3.93
CA ASP A 436 19.03 -2.28 -5.13
C ASP A 436 17.78 -1.38 -5.20
N TYR A 437 17.03 -1.28 -4.09
CA TYR A 437 15.83 -0.44 -4.02
C TYR A 437 16.17 1.00 -3.61
N ALA A 438 16.54 1.83 -4.60
CA ALA A 438 16.92 3.24 -4.42
C ALA A 438 15.96 4.07 -3.53
N PRO A 439 14.62 3.93 -3.61
CA PRO A 439 13.70 4.68 -2.75
C PRO A 439 13.91 4.44 -1.26
N ALA A 440 14.32 3.24 -0.83
CA ALA A 440 14.60 2.99 0.59
C ALA A 440 15.80 3.79 1.10
N TYR A 441 16.88 3.86 0.32
CA TYR A 441 18.05 4.68 0.66
C TYR A 441 17.71 6.17 0.70
N TYR A 442 16.98 6.67 -0.30
CA TYR A 442 16.54 8.07 -0.34
C TYR A 442 15.68 8.44 0.88
N ASN A 443 14.68 7.62 1.21
CA ASN A 443 13.81 7.91 2.35
C ASN A 443 14.50 7.71 3.70
N MET A 444 15.47 6.80 3.80
CA MET A 444 16.34 6.66 4.97
C MET A 444 17.26 7.88 5.13
N ALA A 445 17.78 8.42 4.02
CA ALA A 445 18.54 9.67 4.02
C ALA A 445 17.70 10.86 4.50
N ASN A 446 16.44 10.96 4.06
CA ASN A 446 15.49 11.96 4.55
C ASN A 446 15.29 11.83 6.07
N ALA A 447 15.15 10.61 6.60
CA ALA A 447 15.01 10.39 8.04
C ALA A 447 16.26 10.84 8.81
N TYR A 448 17.46 10.48 8.34
CA TYR A 448 18.72 10.97 8.93
C TYR A 448 18.86 12.49 8.85
N PHE A 449 18.46 13.09 7.73
CA PHE A 449 18.48 14.54 7.55
C PHE A 449 17.57 15.25 8.56
N LEU A 450 16.36 14.74 8.80
CA LEU A 450 15.44 15.28 9.82
C LEU A 450 15.99 15.13 11.24
N MET A 451 16.79 14.08 11.49
CA MET A 451 17.53 13.89 12.74
C MET A 451 18.83 14.71 12.83
N LYS A 452 19.18 15.47 11.78
CA LYS A 452 20.44 16.22 11.62
C LYS A 452 21.70 15.34 11.62
N GLU A 453 21.55 14.06 11.32
CA GLU A 453 22.66 13.11 11.12
C GLU A 453 23.18 13.21 9.68
N TYR A 454 23.83 14.34 9.38
CA TYR A 454 24.17 14.71 8.00
C TYR A 454 25.13 13.75 7.31
N ALA A 455 26.06 13.10 8.03
CA ALA A 455 27.00 12.16 7.40
C ALA A 455 26.28 10.91 6.87
N GLN A 456 25.40 10.33 7.69
CA GLN A 456 24.57 9.19 7.30
C GLN A 456 23.56 9.57 6.20
N ALA A 457 23.00 10.77 6.26
CA ALA A 457 22.12 11.27 5.20
C ALA A 457 22.86 11.36 3.86
N GLU A 458 24.06 11.95 3.84
CA GLU A 458 24.89 12.10 2.65
C GLU A 458 25.24 10.74 2.02
N GLU A 459 25.68 9.77 2.83
CA GLU A 459 25.98 8.41 2.39
C GLU A 459 24.77 7.74 1.71
N ASN A 460 23.59 7.83 2.35
CA ASN A 460 22.38 7.19 1.84
C ASN A 460 21.84 7.88 0.59
N TYR A 461 21.91 9.22 0.49
CA TYR A 461 21.57 9.90 -0.76
C TYR A 461 22.50 9.53 -1.90
N GLN A 462 23.82 9.49 -1.64
CA GLN A 462 24.79 9.06 -2.64
C GLN A 462 24.53 7.62 -3.09
N LYS A 463 24.15 6.74 -2.16
CA LYS A 463 23.78 5.36 -2.49
C LYS A 463 22.51 5.29 -3.35
N ALA A 464 21.49 6.09 -3.05
CA ALA A 464 20.29 6.20 -3.89
C ALA A 464 20.65 6.65 -5.32
N ILE A 465 21.51 7.65 -5.46
CA ILE A 465 22.01 8.16 -6.76
C ILE A 465 22.80 7.11 -7.54
N GLN A 466 23.60 6.30 -6.85
CA GLN A 466 24.35 5.21 -7.48
C GLN A 466 23.41 4.15 -8.07
N LEU A 467 22.27 3.89 -7.41
CA LEU A 467 21.27 2.92 -7.84
C LEU A 467 20.37 3.47 -8.94
N ASP A 468 19.98 4.74 -8.86
CA ASP A 468 19.24 5.45 -9.90
C ASP A 468 19.78 6.87 -10.07
N ARG A 469 20.60 7.05 -11.12
CA ARG A 469 21.24 8.34 -11.46
C ARG A 469 20.32 9.32 -12.19
N TYR A 470 19.13 8.88 -12.59
CA TYR A 470 18.16 9.70 -13.33
C TYR A 470 17.02 10.19 -12.45
N ASP A 471 16.90 9.69 -11.22
CA ASP A 471 15.99 10.21 -10.21
C ASP A 471 16.48 11.58 -9.68
N PRO A 472 15.73 12.67 -9.84
CA PRO A 472 16.10 13.98 -9.32
C PRO A 472 15.97 14.09 -7.79
N GLU A 473 15.15 13.25 -7.13
CA GLU A 473 14.78 13.43 -5.72
C GLU A 473 15.98 13.33 -4.75
N PRO A 474 16.90 12.36 -4.88
CA PRO A 474 18.11 12.32 -4.05
C PRO A 474 19.02 13.54 -4.22
N TYR A 475 19.08 14.15 -5.41
CA TYR A 475 19.85 15.37 -5.64
C TYR A 475 19.20 16.58 -4.96
N LEU A 476 17.87 16.68 -4.97
CA LEU A 476 17.14 17.70 -4.21
C LEU A 476 17.37 17.55 -2.70
N GLY A 477 17.37 16.31 -2.21
CA GLY A 477 17.68 15.96 -0.82
C GLY A 477 19.09 16.36 -0.40
N LEU A 478 20.10 16.01 -1.20
CA LEU A 478 21.49 16.46 -0.99
C LEU A 478 21.62 17.98 -1.02
N GLY A 479 20.99 18.64 -2.00
CA GLY A 479 21.01 20.10 -2.11
C GLY A 479 20.48 20.75 -0.84
N SER A 480 19.33 20.27 -0.34
CA SER A 480 18.70 20.77 0.89
C SER A 480 19.56 20.50 2.13
N MET A 481 20.20 19.34 2.19
CA MET A 481 21.12 18.97 3.27
C MET A 481 22.36 19.88 3.28
N TYR A 482 23.04 20.06 2.15
CA TYR A 482 24.21 20.94 2.07
C TYR A 482 23.86 22.40 2.35
N LEU A 483 22.67 22.84 1.93
CA LEU A 483 22.17 24.17 2.25
C LEU A 483 22.00 24.37 3.76
N ALA A 484 21.49 23.35 4.48
CA ALA A 484 21.40 23.36 5.94
C ALA A 484 22.78 23.34 6.63
N LYS A 485 23.78 22.70 6.00
CA LYS A 485 25.20 22.73 6.44
C LYS A 485 25.95 24.01 6.03
N GLN A 486 25.30 24.93 5.30
CA GLN A 486 25.91 26.15 4.73
C GLN A 486 27.02 25.85 3.68
N GLU A 487 27.03 24.66 3.09
CA GLU A 487 27.94 24.26 2.02
C GLU A 487 27.35 24.65 0.65
N TYR A 488 27.28 25.95 0.37
CA TYR A 488 26.50 26.51 -0.75
C TYR A 488 26.92 26.00 -2.13
N GLU A 489 28.22 25.81 -2.39
CA GLU A 489 28.72 25.29 -3.67
C GLU A 489 28.24 23.86 -3.95
N LYS A 490 28.27 22.99 -2.93
CA LYS A 490 27.76 21.63 -3.05
C LYS A 490 26.24 21.61 -3.20
N ALA A 491 25.54 22.47 -2.46
CA ALA A 491 24.10 22.64 -2.60
C ALA A 491 23.73 23.04 -4.04
N LEU A 492 24.42 24.04 -4.60
CA LEU A 492 24.23 24.49 -5.99
C LEU A 492 24.50 23.38 -6.99
N SER A 493 25.58 22.61 -6.82
CA SER A 493 25.90 21.49 -7.70
C SER A 493 24.78 20.44 -7.71
N ALA A 494 24.29 20.06 -6.53
CA ALA A 494 23.20 19.10 -6.40
C ALA A 494 21.88 19.62 -6.99
N PHE A 495 21.47 20.85 -6.67
CA PHE A 495 20.23 21.40 -7.22
C PHE A 495 20.29 21.65 -8.73
N LYS A 496 21.43 22.08 -9.27
CA LYS A 496 21.63 22.20 -10.73
C LYS A 496 21.50 20.83 -11.39
N LYS A 497 22.07 19.79 -10.79
CA LYS A 497 21.92 18.43 -11.32
C LYS A 497 20.46 17.96 -11.31
N ALA A 498 19.71 18.27 -10.25
CA ALA A 498 18.27 18.00 -10.20
C ALA A 498 17.49 18.78 -11.27
N ALA A 499 17.82 20.06 -11.51
CA ALA A 499 17.21 20.88 -12.56
C ALA A 499 17.55 20.37 -13.97
N ASP A 500 18.75 19.84 -14.20
CA ASP A 500 19.13 19.23 -15.48
C ASP A 500 18.31 17.96 -15.77
N LEU A 501 18.07 17.13 -14.74
CA LEU A 501 17.25 15.93 -14.84
C LEU A 501 15.75 16.25 -14.99
N GLN A 502 15.29 17.32 -14.33
CA GLN A 502 13.90 17.78 -14.37
C GLN A 502 13.83 19.29 -14.64
N PRO A 503 13.83 19.71 -15.92
CA PRO A 503 13.88 21.14 -16.31
C PRO A 503 12.68 21.99 -15.86
N ARG A 504 11.58 21.38 -15.40
CA ARG A 504 10.43 22.09 -14.79
C ARG A 504 10.29 21.78 -13.30
N SER A 505 11.41 21.56 -12.60
CA SER A 505 11.42 21.35 -11.14
C SER A 505 11.41 22.68 -10.40
N PHE A 506 10.26 23.02 -9.79
CA PHE A 506 10.13 24.20 -8.92
C PHE A 506 11.12 24.14 -7.75
N ILE A 507 11.23 22.97 -7.09
CA ILE A 507 12.05 22.78 -5.91
C ILE A 507 13.53 22.96 -6.25
N ALA A 508 13.99 22.48 -7.41
CA ALA A 508 15.37 22.66 -7.85
C ALA A 508 15.72 24.15 -8.02
N TYR A 509 14.92 24.91 -8.78
CA TYR A 509 15.20 26.33 -9.01
C TYR A 509 15.06 27.18 -7.74
N LYS A 510 14.07 26.87 -6.89
CA LYS A 510 13.97 27.47 -5.56
C LYS A 510 15.22 27.18 -4.73
N GLY A 511 15.70 25.93 -4.72
CA GLY A 511 16.92 25.53 -4.01
C GLY A 511 18.18 26.23 -4.54
N ILE A 512 18.31 26.41 -5.86
CA ILE A 512 19.39 27.19 -6.48
C ILE A 512 19.32 28.65 -6.01
N GLY A 513 18.12 29.26 -6.03
CA GLY A 513 17.90 30.62 -5.54
C GLY A 513 18.25 30.76 -4.06
N ASP A 514 17.77 29.84 -3.22
CA ASP A 514 18.04 29.81 -1.79
C ASP A 514 19.54 29.63 -1.48
N ALA A 515 20.29 28.88 -2.30
CA ALA A 515 21.73 28.70 -2.16
C ALA A 515 22.50 29.97 -2.56
N TYR A 516 22.18 30.58 -3.70
CA TYR A 516 22.78 31.84 -4.12
C TYR A 516 22.46 32.99 -3.16
N ALA A 517 21.23 33.08 -2.68
CA ALA A 517 20.80 34.11 -1.74
C ALA A 517 21.56 34.03 -0.40
N ARG A 518 21.79 32.82 0.12
CA ARG A 518 22.60 32.60 1.33
C ARG A 518 24.10 32.79 1.11
N ALA A 519 24.58 32.61 -0.12
CA ALA A 519 25.93 32.97 -0.53
C ALA A 519 26.09 34.47 -0.88
N GLU A 520 25.02 35.27 -0.73
CA GLU A 520 24.96 36.70 -1.06
C GLU A 520 25.23 37.04 -2.55
N ILE A 521 25.05 36.07 -3.44
CA ILE A 521 25.15 36.23 -4.89
C ILE A 521 23.76 36.57 -5.44
N TYR A 522 23.34 37.81 -5.24
CA TYR A 522 21.94 38.22 -5.41
C TYR A 522 21.40 38.14 -6.84
N GLU A 523 22.19 38.49 -7.85
CA GLU A 523 21.73 38.46 -9.26
C GLU A 523 21.37 37.03 -9.71
N ASP A 524 22.23 36.06 -9.40
CA ASP A 524 21.98 34.66 -9.72
C ASP A 524 20.79 34.10 -8.92
N ALA A 525 20.63 34.53 -7.66
CA ALA A 525 19.48 34.18 -6.83
C ALA A 525 18.17 34.67 -7.47
N ILE A 526 18.13 35.93 -7.90
CA ILE A 526 16.97 36.53 -8.57
C ILE A 526 16.61 35.75 -9.83
N ASN A 527 17.60 35.42 -10.67
CA ASN A 527 17.38 34.67 -11.90
C ASN A 527 16.81 33.26 -11.62
N ALA A 528 17.34 32.57 -10.61
CA ALA A 528 16.84 31.26 -10.21
C ALA A 528 15.41 31.33 -9.63
N TYR A 529 15.12 32.33 -8.80
CA TYR A 529 13.77 32.53 -8.26
C TYR A 529 12.75 32.92 -9.32
N LYS A 530 13.14 33.74 -10.32
CA LYS A 530 12.28 34.02 -11.48
C LYS A 530 11.91 32.74 -12.23
N LYS A 531 12.88 31.86 -12.50
CA LYS A 531 12.61 30.52 -13.08
C LYS A 531 11.69 29.67 -12.19
N ALA A 532 11.86 29.71 -10.88
CA ALA A 532 10.95 29.03 -9.95
C ALA A 532 9.51 29.58 -10.06
N LEU A 533 9.34 30.91 -10.13
CA LEU A 533 8.03 31.55 -10.27
C LEU A 533 7.41 31.38 -11.67
N GLU A 534 8.19 31.14 -12.72
CA GLU A 534 7.65 30.72 -14.02
C GLU A 534 6.93 29.36 -13.93
N ILE A 535 7.39 28.48 -13.01
CA ILE A 535 6.81 27.14 -12.79
C ILE A 535 5.65 27.22 -11.78
N ASN A 536 5.84 27.91 -10.67
CA ASN A 536 4.79 28.14 -9.66
C ASN A 536 4.68 29.64 -9.35
N PRO A 537 3.83 30.38 -10.07
CA PRO A 537 3.73 31.84 -9.92
C PRO A 537 3.06 32.28 -8.62
N THR A 538 2.52 31.35 -7.84
CA THR A 538 1.80 31.60 -6.59
C THR A 538 2.60 31.32 -5.33
N ASP A 539 3.86 30.88 -5.46
CA ASP A 539 4.68 30.60 -4.28
C ASP A 539 5.06 31.89 -3.56
N VAL A 540 4.45 32.10 -2.40
CA VAL A 540 4.64 33.31 -1.60
C VAL A 540 6.00 33.37 -0.91
N ASN A 541 6.65 32.22 -0.65
CA ASN A 541 7.97 32.22 -0.02
C ASN A 541 9.03 32.73 -0.99
N VAL A 542 8.98 32.33 -2.26
CA VAL A 542 9.88 32.85 -3.29
C VAL A 542 9.64 34.34 -3.56
N LEU A 543 8.37 34.80 -3.54
CA LEU A 543 8.06 36.23 -3.67
C LEU A 543 8.61 37.05 -2.52
N GLU A 544 8.50 36.55 -1.28
CA GLU A 544 9.11 37.20 -0.12
C GLU A 544 10.64 37.23 -0.24
N SER A 545 11.29 36.12 -0.61
CA SER A 545 12.75 36.07 -0.82
C SER A 545 13.23 37.06 -1.89
N LEU A 546 12.50 37.18 -3.01
CA LEU A 546 12.82 38.17 -4.05
C LEU A 546 12.68 39.60 -3.51
N GLY A 547 11.57 39.90 -2.82
CA GLY A 547 11.36 41.19 -2.19
C GLY A 547 12.50 41.55 -1.23
N ASP A 548 12.90 40.60 -0.37
CA ASP A 548 13.98 40.78 0.61
C ASP A 548 15.32 41.05 -0.07
N ILE A 549 15.63 40.34 -1.17
CA ILE A 549 16.85 40.56 -1.95
C ILE A 549 16.82 41.95 -2.61
N TYR A 550 15.72 42.33 -3.25
CA TYR A 550 15.57 43.65 -3.88
C TYR A 550 15.68 44.78 -2.85
N THR A 551 15.10 44.63 -1.65
CA THR A 551 15.26 45.58 -0.56
C THR A 551 16.74 45.72 -0.15
N ARG A 552 17.51 44.63 -0.08
CA ARG A 552 18.95 44.67 0.24
C ARG A 552 19.77 45.36 -0.85
N GLN A 553 19.42 45.15 -2.11
CA GLN A 553 20.01 45.85 -3.26
C GLN A 553 19.54 47.31 -3.40
N LYS A 554 18.62 47.77 -2.53
CA LYS A 554 17.95 49.09 -2.59
C LYS A 554 17.11 49.31 -3.85
N ASP A 555 16.73 48.24 -4.53
CA ASP A 555 15.75 48.27 -5.62
C ASP A 555 14.33 48.19 -5.05
N TYR A 556 13.90 49.31 -4.45
CA TYR A 556 12.60 49.37 -3.79
C TYR A 556 11.42 49.22 -4.75
N SER A 557 11.62 49.49 -6.04
CA SER A 557 10.59 49.31 -7.08
C SER A 557 10.26 47.84 -7.26
N ASN A 558 11.27 47.00 -7.51
CA ASN A 558 11.05 45.56 -7.68
C ASN A 558 10.71 44.87 -6.34
N ALA A 559 11.19 45.39 -5.22
CA ALA A 559 10.77 44.94 -3.89
C ALA A 559 9.26 45.12 -3.68
N ALA A 560 8.75 46.34 -3.94
CA ALA A 560 7.32 46.64 -3.82
C ALA A 560 6.47 45.72 -4.73
N VAL A 561 6.87 45.51 -5.99
CA VAL A 561 6.16 44.58 -6.91
C VAL A 561 6.09 43.16 -6.34
N SER A 562 7.18 42.66 -5.77
CA SER A 562 7.25 41.32 -5.21
C SER A 562 6.34 41.18 -3.97
N TYR A 563 6.39 42.14 -3.04
CA TYR A 563 5.55 42.14 -1.86
C TYR A 563 4.08 42.42 -2.17
N GLU A 564 3.75 43.27 -3.15
CA GLU A 564 2.38 43.48 -3.63
C GLU A 564 1.76 42.16 -4.11
N LYS A 565 2.54 41.38 -4.89
CA LYS A 565 2.10 40.07 -5.36
C LYS A 565 1.94 39.09 -4.20
N TYR A 566 2.85 39.12 -3.21
CA TYR A 566 2.71 38.34 -1.98
C TYR A 566 1.38 38.65 -1.27
N VAL A 567 1.10 39.92 -0.95
CA VAL A 567 -0.08 40.27 -0.11
C VAL A 567 -1.39 39.99 -0.82
N LYS A 568 -1.41 40.06 -2.16
CA LYS A 568 -2.55 39.62 -2.98
C LYS A 568 -2.82 38.12 -2.86
N LEU A 569 -1.77 37.29 -2.75
CA LEU A 569 -1.87 35.83 -2.65
C LEU A 569 -2.03 35.32 -1.21
N SER A 570 -1.41 36.00 -0.24
CA SER A 570 -1.40 35.63 1.17
C SER A 570 -1.56 36.86 2.06
N GLN A 571 -2.67 36.90 2.80
CA GLN A 571 -3.01 37.97 3.73
C GLN A 571 -2.69 37.61 5.18
N LYS A 572 -1.74 36.69 5.42
CA LYS A 572 -1.49 36.10 6.74
C LYS A 572 -0.25 36.61 7.45
N ASN A 573 0.65 37.30 6.75
CA ASN A 573 1.93 37.72 7.31
C ASN A 573 2.04 39.25 7.38
N ALA A 574 1.85 39.81 8.59
CA ALA A 574 1.96 41.24 8.85
C ALA A 574 3.35 41.82 8.55
N ASP A 575 4.42 41.02 8.71
CA ASP A 575 5.79 41.47 8.46
C ASP A 575 5.96 41.86 6.97
N VAL A 576 5.28 41.17 6.04
CA VAL A 576 5.35 41.50 4.60
C VAL A 576 4.60 42.78 4.24
N TYR A 577 3.49 43.08 4.91
CA TYR A 577 2.81 44.37 4.75
C TYR A 577 3.71 45.53 5.20
N LEU A 578 4.44 45.35 6.30
CA LEU A 578 5.39 46.35 6.77
C LEU A 578 6.53 46.53 5.76
N LYS A 579 7.13 45.45 5.25
CA LYS A 579 8.16 45.49 4.20
C LYS A 579 7.66 46.20 2.92
N LEU A 580 6.41 45.96 2.52
CA LEU A 580 5.78 46.64 1.38
C LEU A 580 5.63 48.15 1.64
N ALA A 581 5.09 48.53 2.80
CA ALA A 581 4.96 49.93 3.18
C ALA A 581 6.32 50.65 3.23
N GLU A 582 7.33 50.01 3.83
CA GLU A 582 8.70 50.53 3.86
C GLU A 582 9.26 50.73 2.45
N SER A 583 8.99 49.80 1.52
CA SER A 583 9.39 49.95 0.12
C SER A 583 8.74 51.17 -0.54
N TYR A 584 7.44 51.42 -0.30
CA TYR A 584 6.77 52.62 -0.79
C TYR A 584 7.29 53.92 -0.16
N ILE A 585 7.63 53.91 1.13
CA ILE A 585 8.25 55.06 1.81
C ILE A 585 9.56 55.43 1.12
N GLN A 586 10.41 54.44 0.80
CA GLN A 586 11.67 54.68 0.10
C GLN A 586 11.46 55.18 -1.34
N LEU A 587 10.38 54.75 -1.99
CA LEU A 587 9.94 55.27 -3.30
C LEU A 587 9.25 56.65 -3.23
N LYS A 588 9.00 57.18 -2.02
CA LYS A 588 8.24 58.41 -1.77
C LYS A 588 6.78 58.35 -2.25
N ASP A 589 6.21 57.14 -2.38
CA ASP A 589 4.79 56.93 -2.66
C ASP A 589 4.01 56.90 -1.35
N ASN A 590 3.85 58.08 -0.73
CA ASN A 590 3.24 58.22 0.59
C ASN A 590 1.79 57.74 0.63
N ALA A 591 1.07 57.85 -0.49
CA ALA A 591 -0.32 57.41 -0.58
C ALA A 591 -0.43 55.88 -0.44
N LYS A 592 0.37 55.13 -1.21
CA LYS A 592 0.39 53.66 -1.10
C LYS A 592 0.99 53.19 0.22
N ALA A 593 2.03 53.86 0.73
CA ALA A 593 2.61 53.55 2.02
C ALA A 593 1.56 53.65 3.14
N LYS A 594 0.82 54.78 3.19
CA LYS A 594 -0.23 55.02 4.18
C LYS A 594 -1.37 54.01 4.07
N ALA A 595 -1.84 53.74 2.85
CA ALA A 595 -2.88 52.75 2.62
C ALA A 595 -2.47 51.35 3.12
N THR A 596 -1.23 50.93 2.82
CA THR A 596 -0.70 49.63 3.24
C THR A 596 -0.56 49.52 4.76
N LEU A 597 -0.10 50.58 5.44
CA LEU A 597 0.04 50.60 6.90
C LEU A 597 -1.32 50.58 7.61
N LEU A 598 -2.32 51.28 7.08
CA LEU A 598 -3.69 51.23 7.61
C LEU A 598 -4.30 49.84 7.43
N GLU A 599 -4.11 49.21 6.27
CA GLU A 599 -4.55 47.83 6.03
C GLU A 599 -3.85 46.83 6.97
N LEU A 600 -2.55 46.98 7.19
CA LEU A 600 -1.81 46.19 8.18
C LEU A 600 -2.44 46.33 9.57
N LYS A 601 -2.68 47.57 10.00
CA LYS A 601 -3.23 47.86 11.33
C LYS A 601 -4.63 47.29 11.53
N ASP A 602 -5.48 47.38 10.51
CA ASP A 602 -6.83 46.82 10.51
C ASP A 602 -6.81 45.29 10.59
N ARG A 603 -5.99 44.62 9.77
CA ARG A 603 -5.92 43.16 9.72
C ARG A 603 -5.19 42.55 10.92
N PHE A 604 -4.21 43.24 11.48
CA PHE A 604 -3.32 42.71 12.51
C PHE A 604 -3.24 43.63 13.74
N PRO A 605 -4.34 43.81 14.48
CA PRO A 605 -4.41 44.77 15.60
C PRO A 605 -3.40 44.47 16.72
N ASN A 606 -2.98 43.20 16.87
CA ASN A 606 -2.00 42.76 17.87
C ASN A 606 -0.58 42.56 17.30
N TYR A 607 -0.25 43.21 16.18
CA TYR A 607 1.07 43.06 15.56
C TYR A 607 2.20 43.57 16.47
N LYS A 608 3.23 42.74 16.67
CA LYS A 608 4.35 42.99 17.59
C LYS A 608 5.09 44.32 17.35
N ASN A 609 5.11 44.81 16.11
CA ASN A 609 5.80 46.05 15.73
C ASN A 609 4.82 47.21 15.49
N MET A 610 3.65 47.24 16.13
CA MET A 610 2.63 48.28 15.93
C MET A 610 3.18 49.69 16.18
N SER A 611 4.06 49.88 17.18
CA SER A 611 4.68 51.18 17.43
C SER A 611 5.46 51.73 16.23
N LYS A 612 6.07 50.84 15.43
CA LYS A 612 6.78 51.23 14.21
C LYS A 612 5.80 51.63 13.10
N VAL A 613 4.68 50.93 13.00
CA VAL A 613 3.58 51.25 12.08
C VAL A 613 3.00 52.63 12.40
N ASP A 614 2.69 52.89 13.68
CA ASP A 614 2.16 54.18 14.14
C ASP A 614 3.17 55.32 13.93
N TYR A 615 4.46 55.06 14.17
CA TYR A 615 5.51 56.01 13.85
C TYR A 615 5.50 56.37 12.36
N TYR A 616 5.52 55.39 11.45
CA TYR A 616 5.48 55.68 10.01
C TYR A 616 4.21 56.42 9.58
N LEU A 617 3.04 56.06 10.12
CA LEU A 617 1.79 56.77 9.85
C LEU A 617 1.83 58.23 10.32
N SER A 618 2.57 58.56 11.38
CA SER A 618 2.73 59.95 11.84
C SER A 618 3.62 60.80 10.92
N GLN A 619 4.46 60.17 10.11
CA GLN A 619 5.39 60.84 9.18
C GLN A 619 4.85 60.97 7.75
N LEU A 620 3.69 60.33 7.45
CA LEU A 620 3.06 60.24 6.13
C LEU A 620 1.72 60.98 6.07
#